data_AF-A0A5D2KXF2-F1
#
_entry.id   AF-A0A5D2KXF2-F1
#
_cell.length_a   1.000
_cell.length_b   1.000
_cell.length_c   1.000
_cell.angle_alpha   90.00
_cell.angle_beta   90.00
_cell.angle_gamma   90.00
#
_symmetry.space_group_name_H-M   'P 1'
#
loop_
_entity.id
_entity.type
_entity.pdbx_description
1 polymer ?
#
loop_
_entity_poly.entity_id
_entity_poly.type
_entity_poly.pdbx_seq_one_letter_code
_entity_poly.pdbx_strand_id
1 'polypeptide(L)'
;MVKAEFLHHVGVNYLFAPWISWLLLLQSAPFATPKTTSYYVLWWFFAVPVVALDVKIYGQWFTKGKKFLSTVANPTSQISVIGNLVGALAAASMGWKESAVCLFSLGMVHYLVLLVTLYQRFSGSDRIPAMLRPVFFLFFAAPSVASLAWESITGAFDIASKMLFFLSLFLFISLVCRPALFRRSMRRFNVAWWAYSFPLTILALASTEYAEEVKGSIAHLLMLLLLALSVLVSLGLTIFTLLNTRMLLPDNDPISTLHHLPTVSP
;
A
#
# COMPACT_ATOMS: atom_id res chain seq x y z
N MET A 1 -14.12 18.45 -7.85
CA MET A 1 -12.92 17.78 -7.29
C MET A 1 -12.82 16.31 -7.72
N VAL A 2 -13.77 15.43 -7.38
CA VAL A 2 -13.69 13.97 -7.72
C VAL A 2 -13.49 13.67 -9.21
N LYS A 3 -14.22 14.32 -10.12
CA LYS A 3 -14.03 14.13 -11.58
C LYS A 3 -12.65 14.57 -12.07
N ALA A 4 -12.06 15.60 -11.47
CA ALA A 4 -10.73 16.11 -11.83
C ALA A 4 -9.63 15.16 -11.33
N GLU A 5 -9.81 14.59 -10.14
CA GLU A 5 -8.92 13.58 -9.56
C GLU A 5 -8.98 12.25 -10.33
N PHE A 6 -10.16 11.86 -10.80
CA PHE A 6 -10.38 10.66 -11.63
C PHE A 6 -9.76 10.74 -13.04
N LEU A 7 -9.50 11.96 -13.51
CA LEU A 7 -8.82 12.23 -14.78
C LEU A 7 -7.30 12.43 -14.58
N HIS A 8 -6.85 12.61 -13.34
CA HIS A 8 -5.45 12.87 -13.04
C HIS A 8 -4.65 11.57 -12.89
N HIS A 9 -3.61 11.41 -13.71
CA HIS A 9 -2.79 10.20 -13.85
C HIS A 9 -2.16 9.67 -12.55
N VAL A 10 -1.97 10.54 -11.54
CA VAL A 10 -1.43 10.17 -10.21
C VAL A 10 -2.53 10.09 -9.14
N GLY A 11 -3.57 10.92 -9.26
CA GLY A 11 -4.67 11.03 -8.29
C GLY A 11 -5.56 9.78 -8.26
N VAL A 12 -5.77 9.15 -9.42
CA VAL A 12 -6.58 7.91 -9.53
C VAL A 12 -6.08 6.80 -8.59
N ASN A 13 -4.77 6.69 -8.36
CA ASN A 13 -4.19 5.67 -7.47
C ASN A 13 -4.59 5.85 -6.00
N TYR A 14 -4.90 7.08 -5.58
CA TYR A 14 -5.37 7.35 -4.22
C TYR A 14 -6.84 6.96 -4.02
N LEU A 15 -7.62 6.79 -5.09
CA LEU A 15 -9.01 6.35 -5.01
C LEU A 15 -9.15 4.90 -4.52
N PHE A 16 -8.08 4.11 -4.55
CA PHE A 16 -8.05 2.78 -3.93
C PHE A 16 -8.04 2.83 -2.40
N ALA A 17 -7.45 3.88 -1.82
CA ALA A 17 -7.19 3.93 -0.37
C ALA A 17 -8.46 3.78 0.49
N PRO A 18 -9.59 4.46 0.22
CA PRO A 18 -10.82 4.28 1.00
C PRO A 18 -11.34 2.84 0.98
N TRP A 19 -11.26 2.17 -0.18
CA TRP A 19 -11.72 0.79 -0.34
C TRP A 19 -10.82 -0.20 0.40
N ILE A 20 -9.51 -0.01 0.31
CA ILE A 20 -8.52 -0.82 1.04
C ILE A 20 -8.69 -0.65 2.55
N SER A 21 -8.84 0.60 3.02
CA SER A 21 -9.09 0.88 4.44
C SER A 21 -10.34 0.18 4.93
N TRP A 22 -11.42 0.17 4.15
CA TRP A 22 -12.65 -0.50 4.55
C TRP A 22 -12.53 -2.04 4.56
N LEU A 23 -11.79 -2.62 3.59
CA LEU A 23 -11.49 -4.05 3.60
C LEU A 23 -10.64 -4.47 4.81
N LEU A 24 -9.65 -3.66 5.20
CA LEU A 24 -8.84 -3.91 6.40
C LEU A 24 -9.66 -3.75 7.68
N LEU A 25 -10.52 -2.73 7.75
CA LEU A 25 -11.43 -2.54 8.87
C LEU A 25 -12.36 -3.75 9.02
N LEU A 26 -12.92 -4.24 7.92
CA LEU A 26 -13.76 -5.43 7.91
C LEU A 26 -13.02 -6.68 8.42
N GLN A 27 -11.73 -6.85 8.09
CA GLN A 27 -10.90 -7.94 8.59
C GLN A 27 -10.55 -7.81 10.08
N SER A 28 -10.34 -6.59 10.57
CA SER A 28 -9.98 -6.29 11.96
C SER A 28 -11.16 -6.26 12.94
N ALA A 29 -12.40 -6.18 12.44
CA ALA A 29 -13.58 -5.97 13.26
C ALA A 29 -13.94 -7.24 14.08
N PRO A 30 -13.90 -7.20 15.42
CA PRO A 30 -14.11 -8.39 16.26
C PRO A 30 -15.56 -8.92 16.20
N PHE A 31 -16.50 -8.09 15.77
CA PHE A 31 -17.93 -8.42 15.66
C PHE A 31 -18.31 -9.00 14.29
N ALA A 32 -17.43 -8.91 13.29
CA ALA A 32 -17.71 -9.33 11.93
C ALA A 32 -17.11 -10.72 11.70
N THR A 33 -17.88 -11.78 12.01
CA THR A 33 -17.40 -13.14 11.75
C THR A 33 -17.36 -13.40 10.24
N PRO A 34 -16.26 -13.97 9.68
CA PRO A 34 -16.08 -14.21 8.24
C PRO A 34 -17.12 -15.15 7.58
N LYS A 35 -18.09 -15.64 8.35
CA LYS A 35 -19.13 -16.59 7.91
C LYS A 35 -20.53 -16.00 7.86
N THR A 36 -20.71 -14.73 8.24
CA THR A 36 -22.02 -14.08 8.25
C THR A 36 -22.34 -13.52 6.86
N THR A 37 -23.60 -13.65 6.41
CA THR A 37 -24.06 -13.14 5.10
C THR A 37 -23.73 -11.66 4.88
N SER A 38 -23.80 -10.84 5.93
CA SER A 38 -23.43 -9.42 5.92
C SER A 38 -21.95 -9.20 5.57
N TYR A 39 -21.05 -10.10 5.99
CA TYR A 39 -19.62 -10.01 5.67
C TYR A 39 -19.37 -10.21 4.17
N TYR A 40 -20.02 -11.21 3.57
CA TYR A 40 -19.91 -11.49 2.13
C TYR A 40 -20.40 -10.31 1.27
N VAL A 41 -21.53 -9.70 1.66
CA VAL A 41 -22.10 -8.54 0.95
C VAL A 41 -21.17 -7.32 1.06
N LEU A 42 -20.66 -7.03 2.26
CA LEU A 42 -19.71 -5.94 2.46
C LEU A 42 -18.43 -6.17 1.65
N TRP A 43 -17.89 -7.39 1.67
CA TRP A 43 -16.69 -7.70 0.91
C TRP A 43 -16.87 -7.45 -0.59
N TRP A 44 -17.95 -7.95 -1.19
CA TRP A 44 -18.26 -7.69 -2.61
C TRP A 44 -18.39 -6.19 -2.89
N PHE A 45 -19.06 -5.47 -2.01
CA PHE A 45 -19.25 -4.03 -2.15
C PHE A 45 -17.93 -3.25 -2.16
N PHE A 46 -16.90 -3.69 -1.42
CA PHE A 46 -15.58 -3.05 -1.44
C PHE A 46 -14.62 -3.62 -2.50
N ALA A 47 -14.74 -4.90 -2.84
CA ALA A 47 -13.88 -5.56 -3.82
C ALA A 47 -14.22 -5.11 -5.26
N VAL A 48 -15.50 -4.90 -5.58
CA VAL A 48 -15.93 -4.51 -6.94
C VAL A 48 -15.32 -3.18 -7.38
N PRO A 49 -15.32 -2.11 -6.57
CA PRO A 49 -14.63 -0.87 -6.93
C PRO A 49 -13.13 -1.06 -7.15
N VAL A 50 -12.45 -1.89 -6.36
CA VAL A 50 -11.02 -2.19 -6.53
C VAL A 50 -10.78 -2.84 -7.90
N VAL A 51 -11.51 -3.92 -8.21
CA VAL A 51 -11.38 -4.63 -9.49
C VAL A 51 -11.79 -3.75 -10.67
N ALA A 52 -12.82 -2.91 -10.53
CA ALA A 52 -13.25 -2.00 -11.59
C ALA A 52 -12.19 -0.91 -11.87
N LEU A 53 -11.59 -0.35 -10.81
CA LEU A 53 -10.50 0.62 -10.93
C LEU A 53 -9.26 -0.03 -11.55
N ASP A 54 -8.94 -1.25 -11.14
CA ASP A 54 -7.91 -2.07 -11.77
C ASP A 54 -8.18 -2.18 -13.26
N VAL A 55 -9.32 -2.78 -13.68
CA VAL A 55 -9.65 -3.00 -15.10
C VAL A 55 -9.55 -1.70 -15.91
N LYS A 56 -9.96 -0.56 -15.34
CA LYS A 56 -9.80 0.74 -15.99
C LYS A 56 -8.32 1.12 -16.17
N ILE A 57 -7.50 1.04 -15.13
CA ILE A 57 -6.08 1.41 -15.18
C ILE A 57 -5.32 0.47 -16.11
N TYR A 58 -5.52 -0.83 -15.99
CA TYR A 58 -4.92 -1.83 -16.88
C TYR A 58 -5.39 -1.66 -18.32
N GLY A 59 -6.69 -1.46 -18.55
CA GLY A 59 -7.23 -1.23 -19.90
C GLY A 59 -6.62 0.01 -20.54
N GLN A 60 -6.37 1.07 -19.77
CA GLN A 60 -5.64 2.24 -20.24
C GLN A 60 -4.18 1.93 -20.58
N TRP A 61 -3.51 1.06 -19.82
CA TRP A 61 -2.13 0.65 -20.09
C TRP A 61 -2.01 -0.14 -21.40
N PHE A 62 -2.96 -1.03 -21.69
CA PHE A 62 -2.99 -1.78 -22.95
C PHE A 62 -3.34 -0.90 -24.15
N THR A 63 -4.23 0.09 -23.98
CA THR A 63 -4.78 0.87 -25.10
C THR A 63 -3.95 2.13 -25.42
N LYS A 64 -3.26 2.73 -24.44
CA LYS A 64 -2.56 4.02 -24.61
C LYS A 64 -1.04 3.88 -24.78
N GLY A 65 -0.55 3.06 -25.71
CA GLY A 65 0.77 3.22 -26.37
C GLY A 65 2.08 3.05 -25.55
N LYS A 66 3.20 2.92 -26.29
CA LYS A 66 4.53 2.43 -25.85
C LYS A 66 5.27 3.21 -24.73
N LYS A 67 4.86 4.42 -24.37
CA LYS A 67 5.53 5.26 -23.33
C LYS A 67 4.65 5.61 -22.12
N PHE A 68 3.37 5.19 -22.11
CA PHE A 68 2.45 5.59 -21.04
C PHE A 68 2.78 4.92 -19.71
N LEU A 69 3.07 3.61 -19.70
CA LEU A 69 3.51 2.89 -18.51
C LEU A 69 4.79 3.51 -17.90
N SER A 70 5.81 3.80 -18.71
CA SER A 70 7.04 4.45 -18.24
C SER A 70 6.82 5.87 -17.71
N THR A 71 5.84 6.60 -18.24
CA THR A 71 5.53 7.98 -17.84
C THR A 71 4.63 8.04 -16.61
N VAL A 72 3.66 7.12 -16.51
CA VAL A 72 2.58 7.11 -15.52
C VAL A 72 2.86 6.19 -14.33
N ALA A 73 3.68 5.15 -14.48
CA ALA A 73 4.07 4.28 -13.38
C ALA A 73 4.83 5.08 -12.31
N ASN A 74 4.16 5.26 -11.19
CA ASN A 74 4.66 5.95 -10.02
C ASN A 74 4.63 4.97 -8.82
N PRO A 75 5.37 5.25 -7.74
CA PRO A 75 5.31 4.42 -6.55
C PRO A 75 3.89 4.27 -5.97
N THR A 76 2.98 5.23 -6.23
CA THR A 76 1.58 5.15 -5.75
C THR A 76 0.77 4.10 -6.50
N SER A 77 1.24 3.61 -7.65
CA SER A 77 0.62 2.49 -8.37
C SER A 77 0.69 1.18 -7.57
N GLN A 78 1.62 1.07 -6.60
CA GLN A 78 1.67 -0.04 -5.64
C GLN A 78 0.42 -0.12 -4.75
N ILE A 79 -0.37 0.94 -4.64
CA ILE A 79 -1.64 0.92 -3.90
C ILE A 79 -2.65 -0.03 -4.59
N SER A 80 -2.67 -0.08 -5.92
CA SER A 80 -3.48 -1.04 -6.70
C SER A 80 -3.11 -2.49 -6.38
N VAL A 81 -1.80 -2.77 -6.31
CA VAL A 81 -1.26 -4.09 -5.94
C VAL A 81 -1.73 -4.48 -4.55
N ILE A 82 -1.53 -3.59 -3.59
CA ILE A 82 -1.91 -3.80 -2.20
C ILE A 82 -3.42 -4.05 -2.11
N GLY A 83 -4.25 -3.32 -2.85
CA GLY A 83 -5.69 -3.54 -2.86
C GLY A 83 -6.10 -4.92 -3.34
N ASN A 84 -5.46 -5.43 -4.40
CA ASN A 84 -5.69 -6.80 -4.86
C ASN A 84 -5.26 -7.84 -3.84
N LEU A 85 -4.08 -7.68 -3.23
CA LEU A 85 -3.57 -8.63 -2.25
C LEU A 85 -4.38 -8.61 -0.94
N VAL A 86 -4.83 -7.44 -0.49
CA VAL A 86 -5.74 -7.30 0.67
C VAL A 86 -7.11 -7.92 0.33
N GLY A 87 -7.61 -7.71 -0.89
CA GLY A 87 -8.82 -8.36 -1.38
C GLY A 87 -8.70 -9.88 -1.39
N ALA A 88 -7.55 -10.40 -1.83
CA ALA A 88 -7.23 -11.84 -1.82
C ALA A 88 -7.19 -12.40 -0.39
N LEU A 89 -6.53 -11.71 0.53
CA LEU A 89 -6.48 -12.08 1.95
C LEU A 89 -7.88 -12.17 2.56
N ALA A 90 -8.75 -11.18 2.30
CA ALA A 90 -10.14 -11.23 2.77
C ALA A 90 -10.98 -12.32 2.08
N ALA A 91 -10.77 -12.57 0.79
CA ALA A 91 -11.44 -13.66 0.08
C ALA A 91 -11.06 -15.03 0.66
N ALA A 92 -9.78 -15.20 0.99
CA ALA A 92 -9.27 -16.44 1.57
C ALA A 92 -9.82 -16.68 2.99
N SER A 93 -9.87 -15.65 3.83
CA SER A 93 -10.43 -15.76 5.20
C SER A 93 -11.93 -16.11 5.22
N MET A 94 -12.66 -15.75 4.17
CA MET A 94 -14.05 -16.13 3.93
C MET A 94 -14.24 -17.55 3.38
N GLY A 95 -13.17 -18.23 2.99
CA GLY A 95 -13.18 -19.55 2.36
C GLY A 95 -13.32 -19.52 0.83
N TRP A 96 -13.32 -18.36 0.18
CA TRP A 96 -13.40 -18.23 -1.28
C TRP A 96 -12.03 -18.33 -1.94
N LYS A 97 -11.47 -19.54 -1.93
CA LYS A 97 -10.11 -19.80 -2.40
C LYS A 97 -9.89 -19.41 -3.87
N GLU A 98 -10.82 -19.70 -4.76
CA GLU A 98 -10.68 -19.37 -6.19
C GLU A 98 -10.61 -17.87 -6.45
N SER A 99 -11.49 -17.08 -5.81
CA SER A 99 -11.47 -15.63 -5.90
C SER A 99 -10.19 -15.05 -5.28
N ALA A 100 -9.73 -15.62 -4.17
CA ALA A 100 -8.48 -15.23 -3.54
C ALA A 100 -7.28 -15.46 -4.45
N VAL A 101 -7.18 -16.65 -5.07
CA VAL A 101 -6.10 -16.99 -6.02
C VAL A 101 -6.15 -16.06 -7.25
N CYS A 102 -7.33 -15.73 -7.76
CA CYS A 102 -7.49 -14.79 -8.87
C CYS A 102 -6.94 -13.39 -8.54
N LEU A 103 -7.38 -12.80 -7.41
CA LEU A 103 -6.93 -11.48 -6.96
C LEU A 103 -5.43 -11.48 -6.61
N PHE A 104 -4.95 -12.54 -5.96
CA PHE A 104 -3.54 -12.73 -5.65
C PHE A 104 -2.68 -12.73 -6.91
N SER A 105 -3.10 -13.48 -7.94
CA SER A 105 -2.40 -13.58 -9.21
C SER A 105 -2.32 -12.22 -9.92
N LEU A 106 -3.44 -11.48 -9.96
CA LEU A 106 -3.48 -10.14 -10.53
C LEU A 106 -2.51 -9.19 -9.79
N GLY A 107 -2.56 -9.21 -8.46
CA GLY A 107 -1.67 -8.40 -7.61
C GLY A 107 -0.19 -8.73 -7.83
N MET A 108 0.19 -10.01 -7.84
CA MET A 108 1.59 -10.43 -7.98
C MET A 108 2.18 -10.15 -9.37
N VAL A 109 1.41 -10.39 -10.43
CA VAL A 109 1.86 -10.04 -11.80
C VAL A 109 2.09 -8.54 -11.91
N HIS A 110 1.17 -7.73 -11.40
CA HIS A 110 1.31 -6.28 -11.42
C HIS A 110 2.46 -5.78 -10.56
N TYR A 111 2.64 -6.37 -9.38
CA TYR A 111 3.76 -6.09 -8.51
C TYR A 111 5.08 -6.26 -9.26
N LEU A 112 5.26 -7.37 -9.98
CA LEU A 112 6.47 -7.65 -10.75
C LEU A 112 6.70 -6.61 -11.86
N VAL A 113 5.64 -6.29 -12.62
CA VAL A 113 5.71 -5.27 -13.69
C VAL A 113 6.09 -3.90 -13.13
N LEU A 114 5.47 -3.47 -12.03
CA LEU A 114 5.80 -2.20 -11.38
C LEU A 114 7.21 -2.22 -10.78
N LEU A 115 7.61 -3.33 -10.15
CA LEU A 115 8.92 -3.48 -9.55
C LEU A 115 10.00 -3.26 -10.61
N VAL A 116 9.94 -3.99 -11.73
CA VAL A 116 10.91 -3.85 -12.83
C VAL A 116 10.88 -2.45 -13.44
N THR A 117 9.69 -1.93 -13.75
CA THR A 117 9.53 -0.61 -14.39
C THR A 117 10.09 0.52 -13.53
N LEU A 118 9.79 0.50 -12.23
CA LEU A 118 10.27 1.52 -11.30
C LEU A 118 11.78 1.35 -11.06
N TYR A 119 12.30 0.11 -10.97
CA TYR A 119 13.74 -0.14 -10.83
C TYR A 119 14.55 0.43 -12.00
N GLN A 120 14.06 0.24 -13.24
CA GLN A 120 14.69 0.80 -14.44
C GLN A 120 14.61 2.33 -14.47
N ARG A 121 13.47 2.91 -14.07
CA ARG A 121 13.26 4.37 -14.03
C ARG A 121 14.19 5.08 -13.05
N PHE A 122 14.55 4.44 -11.94
CA PHE A 122 15.53 4.98 -11.00
C PHE A 122 16.93 5.16 -11.60
N SER A 123 17.30 4.30 -12.56
CA SER A 123 18.64 4.34 -13.16
C SER A 123 18.81 5.45 -14.20
N GLY A 124 17.72 6.05 -14.70
CA GLY A 124 17.75 6.84 -15.94
C GLY A 124 17.04 8.20 -15.94
N SER A 125 16.42 8.67 -14.86
CA SER A 125 15.74 9.98 -14.89
C SER A 125 15.74 10.76 -13.59
N ASP A 126 15.90 12.07 -13.75
CA ASP A 126 15.95 13.09 -12.71
C ASP A 126 14.84 12.97 -11.65
N ARG A 127 15.33 12.88 -10.41
CA ARG A 127 14.72 13.30 -9.14
C ARG A 127 13.20 13.14 -9.04
N ILE A 128 12.78 11.95 -8.59
CA ILE A 128 11.46 11.76 -7.97
C ILE A 128 11.28 12.85 -6.89
N PRO A 129 10.18 13.64 -6.95
CA PRO A 129 9.90 14.71 -6.00
C PRO A 129 10.08 14.23 -4.56
N ALA A 130 10.70 15.06 -3.72
CA ALA A 130 11.01 14.68 -2.33
C ALA A 130 9.76 14.24 -1.53
N MET A 131 8.58 14.68 -1.97
CA MET A 131 7.29 14.39 -1.38
C MET A 131 6.79 12.95 -1.66
N LEU A 132 7.28 12.27 -2.70
CA LEU A 132 6.89 10.90 -3.06
C LEU A 132 7.81 9.81 -2.47
N ARG A 133 8.83 10.22 -1.70
CA ARG A 133 9.77 9.28 -1.06
C ARG A 133 9.12 8.36 -0.03
N PRO A 134 8.13 8.78 0.78
CA PRO A 134 7.43 7.87 1.69
C PRO A 134 6.80 6.66 0.99
N VAL A 135 6.42 6.83 -0.28
CA VAL A 135 5.76 5.81 -1.08
C VAL A 135 6.70 4.67 -1.48
N PHE A 136 8.03 4.83 -1.32
CA PHE A 136 8.98 3.71 -1.49
C PHE A 136 8.77 2.58 -0.48
N PHE A 137 8.14 2.88 0.66
CA PHE A 137 7.82 1.85 1.65
C PHE A 137 6.72 0.91 1.15
N LEU A 138 5.92 1.31 0.15
CA LEU A 138 4.94 0.41 -0.47
C LEU A 138 5.60 -0.77 -1.21
N PHE A 139 6.88 -0.68 -1.59
CA PHE A 139 7.56 -1.77 -2.30
C PHE A 139 7.72 -3.03 -1.44
N PHE A 140 7.98 -2.90 -0.14
CA PHE A 140 8.02 -4.07 0.75
C PHE A 140 6.64 -4.36 1.35
N ALA A 141 5.71 -3.40 1.36
CA ALA A 141 4.33 -3.66 1.78
C ALA A 141 3.68 -4.75 0.93
N ALA A 142 3.78 -4.64 -0.41
CA ALA A 142 3.18 -5.60 -1.33
C ALA A 142 3.60 -7.07 -1.06
N PRO A 143 4.90 -7.44 -1.04
CA PRO A 143 5.29 -8.81 -0.71
C PRO A 143 4.93 -9.23 0.72
N SER A 144 4.84 -8.29 1.68
CA SER A 144 4.35 -8.61 3.03
C SER A 144 2.87 -9.02 3.02
N VAL A 145 2.01 -8.23 2.35
CA VAL A 145 0.58 -8.56 2.21
C VAL A 145 0.41 -9.85 1.42
N ALA A 146 1.23 -10.06 0.39
CA ALA A 146 1.21 -11.30 -0.39
C ALA A 146 1.55 -12.52 0.47
N SER A 147 2.53 -12.43 1.37
CA SER A 147 2.86 -13.52 2.31
C SER A 147 1.66 -13.92 3.16
N LEU A 148 0.97 -12.94 3.75
CA LEU A 148 -0.22 -13.16 4.58
C LEU A 148 -1.40 -13.69 3.74
N ALA A 149 -1.61 -13.13 2.54
CA ALA A 149 -2.66 -13.59 1.64
C ALA A 149 -2.44 -15.04 1.20
N TRP A 150 -1.20 -15.42 0.90
CA TRP A 150 -0.86 -16.78 0.50
C TRP A 150 -1.08 -17.78 1.63
N GLU A 151 -0.62 -17.43 2.84
CA GLU A 151 -0.89 -18.22 4.05
C GLU A 151 -2.39 -18.42 4.26
N SER A 152 -3.21 -17.38 4.09
CA SER A 152 -4.66 -17.50 4.21
C SER A 152 -5.28 -18.41 3.14
N ILE A 153 -4.73 -18.43 1.92
CA ILE A 153 -5.19 -19.29 0.81
C ILE A 153 -4.87 -20.76 1.09
N THR A 154 -3.64 -21.04 1.49
CA THR A 154 -3.13 -22.41 1.72
C THR A 154 -3.55 -22.95 3.08
N GLY A 155 -3.78 -22.08 4.05
CA GLY A 155 -4.05 -22.39 5.46
C GLY A 155 -2.79 -22.68 6.28
N ALA A 156 -1.59 -22.42 5.74
CA ALA A 156 -0.32 -22.64 6.42
C ALA A 156 0.77 -21.67 5.93
N PHE A 157 1.71 -21.33 6.82
CA PHE A 157 2.85 -20.47 6.48
C PHE A 157 3.97 -21.27 5.77
N ASP A 158 3.66 -21.67 4.55
CA ASP A 158 4.48 -22.56 3.72
C ASP A 158 5.74 -21.87 3.12
N ILE A 159 6.44 -22.58 2.23
CA ILE A 159 7.66 -22.08 1.58
C ILE A 159 7.39 -20.81 0.77
N ALA A 160 6.24 -20.71 0.10
CA ALA A 160 5.92 -19.55 -0.72
C ALA A 160 5.64 -18.31 0.15
N SER A 161 4.92 -18.45 1.27
CA SER A 161 4.80 -17.37 2.27
C SER A 161 6.18 -16.95 2.79
N LYS A 162 7.04 -17.91 3.16
CA LYS A 162 8.42 -17.64 3.62
C LYS A 162 9.23 -16.88 2.56
N MET A 163 9.16 -17.26 1.29
CA MET A 163 9.86 -16.57 0.20
C MET A 163 9.40 -15.11 0.06
N LEU A 164 8.10 -14.85 0.12
CA LEU A 164 7.53 -13.50 0.04
C LEU A 164 7.91 -12.66 1.26
N PHE A 165 7.87 -13.25 2.46
CA PHE A 165 8.32 -12.61 3.70
C PHE A 165 9.80 -12.20 3.62
N PHE A 166 10.69 -13.11 3.21
CA PHE A 166 12.12 -12.78 3.09
C PHE A 166 12.40 -11.75 2.00
N LEU A 167 11.68 -11.78 0.88
CA LEU A 167 11.74 -10.74 -0.14
C LEU A 167 11.37 -9.37 0.44
N SER A 168 10.30 -9.32 1.22
CA SER A 168 9.89 -8.10 1.91
C SER A 168 10.94 -7.60 2.90
N LEU A 169 11.46 -8.49 3.75
CA LEU A 169 12.47 -8.17 4.74
C LEU A 169 13.74 -7.62 4.08
N PHE A 170 14.18 -8.23 2.97
CA PHE A 170 15.31 -7.75 2.18
C PHE A 170 15.10 -6.34 1.64
N LEU A 171 13.92 -6.06 1.07
CA LEU A 171 13.57 -4.73 0.55
C LEU A 171 13.49 -3.70 1.68
N PHE A 172 12.91 -4.07 2.82
CA PHE A 172 12.85 -3.22 4.01
C PHE A 172 14.25 -2.84 4.51
N ILE A 173 15.12 -3.83 4.74
CA ILE A 173 16.51 -3.59 5.20
C ILE A 173 17.26 -2.73 4.18
N SER A 174 17.12 -3.03 2.88
CA SER A 174 17.74 -2.24 1.80
C SER A 174 17.33 -0.77 1.83
N LEU A 175 16.08 -0.48 2.20
CA LEU A 175 15.55 0.88 2.29
C LEU A 175 16.03 1.59 3.57
N VAL A 176 16.00 0.89 4.71
CA VAL A 176 16.43 1.42 6.02
C VAL A 176 17.92 1.72 6.05
N CYS A 177 18.75 0.91 5.38
CA CYS A 177 20.19 1.14 5.25
C CYS A 177 20.54 2.36 4.39
N ARG A 178 19.58 3.00 3.70
CA ARG A 178 19.79 4.20 2.89
C ARG A 178 19.04 5.42 3.44
N PRO A 179 19.31 5.85 4.69
CA PRO A 179 18.56 6.95 5.34
C PRO A 179 18.77 8.31 4.66
N ALA A 180 19.86 8.47 3.89
CA ALA A 180 20.13 9.67 3.10
C ALA A 180 19.02 9.99 2.07
N LEU A 181 18.30 8.97 1.58
CA LEU A 181 17.16 9.16 0.69
C LEU A 181 16.02 9.88 1.40
N PHE A 182 15.83 9.67 2.69
CA PHE A 182 14.68 10.20 3.44
C PHE A 182 15.01 11.48 4.22
N ARG A 183 16.30 11.79 4.43
CA ARG A 183 16.76 12.97 5.18
C ARG A 183 16.13 14.30 4.74
N ARG A 184 15.90 14.50 3.44
CA ARG A 184 15.26 15.73 2.91
C ARG A 184 13.73 15.74 3.09
N SER A 185 13.09 14.57 3.05
CA SER A 185 11.64 14.42 3.25
C SER A 185 11.26 14.47 4.73
N MET A 186 12.16 14.07 5.63
CA MET A 186 11.93 14.09 7.07
C MET A 186 12.15 15.47 7.71
N ARG A 187 12.59 16.49 6.94
CA ARG A 187 12.95 17.81 7.48
C ARG A 187 11.74 18.71 7.81
N ARG A 188 10.58 18.44 7.21
CA ARG A 188 9.31 19.08 7.55
C ARG A 188 8.26 17.98 7.73
N PHE A 189 7.56 18.01 8.86
CA PHE A 189 6.44 17.12 9.10
C PHE A 189 5.40 17.30 7.98
N ASN A 190 4.91 16.18 7.45
CA ASN A 190 3.88 16.16 6.41
C ASN A 190 2.95 14.97 6.70
N VAL A 191 1.64 15.15 6.48
CA VAL A 191 0.62 14.09 6.59
C VAL A 191 1.00 12.85 5.77
N ALA A 192 1.74 13.02 4.68
CA ALA A 192 2.27 11.92 3.87
C ALA A 192 3.15 10.90 4.63
N TRP A 193 3.63 11.23 5.85
CA TRP A 193 4.39 10.29 6.70
C TRP A 193 3.54 9.14 7.22
N TRP A 194 2.20 9.25 7.21
CA TRP A 194 1.31 8.14 7.52
C TRP A 194 1.48 6.94 6.56
N ALA A 195 2.05 7.17 5.37
CA ALA A 195 2.41 6.09 4.44
C ALA A 195 3.49 5.14 4.99
N TYR A 196 4.21 5.49 6.06
CA TYR A 196 5.19 4.60 6.71
C TYR A 196 4.55 3.56 7.64
N SER A 197 3.41 3.89 8.26
CA SER A 197 2.80 3.05 9.30
C SER A 197 2.29 1.74 8.71
N PHE A 198 1.47 1.81 7.63
CA PHE A 198 0.87 0.62 7.02
C PHE A 198 1.91 -0.44 6.58
N PRO A 199 2.94 -0.12 5.77
CA PRO A 199 3.96 -1.10 5.38
C PRO A 199 4.65 -1.77 6.57
N LEU A 200 5.00 -0.98 7.60
CA LEU A 200 5.65 -1.51 8.80
C LEU A 200 4.75 -2.45 9.58
N THR A 201 3.46 -2.12 9.71
CA THR A 201 2.49 -2.98 10.40
C THR A 201 2.32 -4.32 9.70
N ILE A 202 2.15 -4.33 8.37
CA ILE A 202 2.01 -5.59 7.63
C ILE A 202 3.30 -6.42 7.69
N LEU A 203 4.47 -5.79 7.59
CA LEU A 203 5.74 -6.50 7.74
C LEU A 203 5.88 -7.13 9.14
N ALA A 204 5.46 -6.41 10.19
CA ALA A 204 5.47 -6.92 11.54
C ALA A 204 4.49 -8.10 11.71
N LEU A 205 3.29 -8.02 11.14
CA LEU A 205 2.32 -9.13 11.11
C LEU A 205 2.90 -10.36 10.41
N ALA A 206 3.47 -10.21 9.22
CA ALA A 206 4.11 -11.31 8.51
C ALA A 206 5.29 -11.92 9.31
N SER A 207 6.00 -11.11 10.09
CA SER A 207 7.04 -11.60 10.99
C SER A 207 6.49 -12.36 12.20
N THR A 208 5.27 -12.03 12.66
CA THR A 208 4.58 -12.78 13.71
C THR A 208 4.23 -14.18 13.21
N GLU A 209 3.58 -14.29 12.05
CA GLU A 209 3.23 -15.58 11.44
C GLU A 209 4.48 -16.44 11.19
N TYR A 210 5.57 -15.83 10.70
CA TYR A 210 6.85 -16.51 10.55
C TYR A 210 7.42 -17.03 11.89
N ALA A 211 7.29 -16.26 12.96
CA ALA A 211 7.79 -16.65 14.28
C ALA A 211 6.95 -17.78 14.90
N GLU A 212 5.64 -17.78 14.70
CA GLU A 212 4.75 -18.85 15.16
C GLU A 212 5.00 -20.18 14.42
N GLU A 213 5.33 -20.11 13.13
CA GLU A 213 5.65 -21.26 12.30
C GLU A 213 7.01 -21.88 12.64
N VAL A 214 8.07 -21.06 12.74
CA VAL A 214 9.44 -21.56 12.94
C VAL A 214 9.76 -21.83 14.42
N LYS A 215 9.10 -21.12 15.35
CA LYS A 215 9.28 -21.22 16.82
C LYS A 215 10.74 -21.09 17.28
N GLY A 216 11.57 -20.40 16.49
CA GLY A 216 12.99 -20.19 16.78
C GLY A 216 13.23 -18.88 17.54
N SER A 217 14.21 -18.85 18.44
CA SER A 217 14.54 -17.65 19.23
C SER A 217 14.87 -16.43 18.37
N ILE A 218 15.55 -16.62 17.24
CA ILE A 218 15.88 -15.54 16.29
C ILE A 218 14.61 -14.99 15.63
N ALA A 219 13.65 -15.85 15.30
CA ALA A 219 12.39 -15.44 14.68
C ALA A 219 11.53 -14.63 15.66
N HIS A 220 11.45 -15.03 16.93
CA HIS A 220 10.78 -14.26 17.98
C HIS A 220 11.47 -12.92 18.26
N LEU A 221 12.80 -12.87 18.24
CA LEU A 221 13.54 -11.60 18.37
C LEU A 221 13.23 -10.65 17.21
N LEU A 222 13.25 -11.16 15.97
CA LEU A 222 12.93 -10.37 14.78
C LEU A 222 11.49 -9.84 14.84
N MET A 223 10.53 -10.70 15.21
CA MET A 223 9.13 -10.32 15.43
C MET A 223 9.01 -9.18 16.45
N LEU A 224 9.63 -9.32 17.62
CA LEU A 224 9.57 -8.31 18.67
C LEU A 224 10.15 -6.97 18.22
N LEU A 225 11.28 -6.98 17.50
CA LEU A 225 11.90 -5.77 16.98
C LEU A 225 11.01 -5.07 15.95
N LEU A 226 10.41 -5.81 15.02
CA LEU A 226 9.52 -5.24 14.00
C LEU A 226 8.22 -4.72 14.59
N LEU A 227 7.62 -5.43 15.56
CA LEU A 227 6.45 -4.96 16.30
C LEU A 227 6.75 -3.69 17.09
N ALA A 228 7.83 -3.67 17.86
CA ALA A 228 8.25 -2.49 18.61
C ALA A 228 8.49 -1.29 17.70
N LEU A 229 9.13 -1.49 16.55
CA LEU A 229 9.34 -0.45 15.55
C LEU A 229 8.01 0.07 14.97
N SER A 230 7.09 -0.83 14.61
CA SER A 230 5.77 -0.46 14.07
C SER A 230 4.95 0.37 15.07
N VAL A 231 4.94 -0.05 16.34
CA VAL A 231 4.26 0.66 17.43
C VAL A 231 4.90 2.03 17.66
N LEU A 232 6.23 2.11 17.75
CA LEU A 232 6.94 3.36 17.99
C LEU A 232 6.69 4.38 16.87
N VAL A 233 6.75 3.94 15.61
CA VAL A 233 6.47 4.82 14.46
C VAL A 233 5.02 5.30 14.48
N SER A 234 4.05 4.42 14.74
CA SER A 234 2.64 4.78 14.75
C SER A 234 2.28 5.72 15.91
N LEU A 235 2.83 5.48 17.11
CA LEU A 235 2.68 6.37 18.26
C LEU A 235 3.32 7.74 18.00
N GLY A 236 4.55 7.75 17.47
CA GLY A 236 5.24 8.98 17.11
C GLY A 236 4.43 9.81 16.12
N LEU A 237 3.94 9.21 15.04
CA LEU A 237 3.09 9.89 14.05
C LEU A 237 1.80 10.44 14.66
N THR A 238 1.17 9.68 15.55
CA THR A 238 -0.06 10.11 16.24
C THR A 238 0.22 11.34 17.11
N ILE A 239 1.28 11.31 17.92
CA ILE A 239 1.70 12.44 18.77
C ILE A 239 2.03 13.66 17.91
N PHE A 240 2.85 13.51 16.86
CA PHE A 240 3.19 14.62 15.97
C PHE A 240 1.99 15.22 15.24
N THR A 241 1.02 14.38 14.86
CA THR A 241 -0.23 14.84 14.23
C THR A 241 -1.09 15.60 15.23
N LEU A 242 -1.24 15.10 16.46
CA LEU A 242 -2.00 15.76 17.53
C LEU A 242 -1.39 17.10 17.94
N LEU A 243 -0.07 17.21 17.96
CA LEU A 243 0.64 18.46 18.26
C LEU A 243 0.56 19.48 17.11
N ASN A 244 0.24 19.05 15.88
CA ASN A 244 0.18 19.90 14.68
C ASN A 244 -1.22 19.89 14.02
N THR A 245 -2.30 19.93 14.81
CA THR A 245 -3.69 19.91 14.32
C THR A 245 -4.03 21.02 13.31
N ARG A 246 -3.31 22.15 13.34
CA ARG A 246 -3.46 23.26 12.37
C ARG A 246 -3.16 22.86 10.91
N MET A 247 -2.48 21.74 10.66
CA MET A 247 -2.21 21.22 9.31
C MET A 247 -3.38 20.47 8.66
N LEU A 248 -4.40 20.08 9.43
CA LEU A 248 -5.59 19.38 8.92
C LEU A 248 -6.66 20.34 8.40
N LEU A 249 -6.47 21.66 8.57
CA LEU A 249 -7.40 22.68 8.11
C LEU A 249 -7.08 23.10 6.67
N PRO A 250 -8.10 23.39 5.82
CA PRO A 250 -7.96 23.51 4.37
C PRO A 250 -7.16 24.74 3.88
N ASP A 251 -6.77 25.65 4.77
CA ASP A 251 -6.16 26.92 4.41
C ASP A 251 -4.76 26.80 3.78
N ASN A 252 -4.17 25.59 3.77
CA ASN A 252 -2.86 25.31 3.19
C ASN A 252 -2.91 24.47 1.90
N ASP A 253 -4.06 24.32 1.24
CA ASP A 253 -4.13 23.69 -0.07
C ASP A 253 -3.51 24.62 -1.14
N PRO A 254 -2.40 24.24 -1.81
CA PRO A 254 -1.84 25.02 -2.91
C PRO A 254 -2.76 25.06 -4.16
N ILE A 255 -3.90 24.36 -4.12
CA ILE A 255 -4.92 24.35 -5.16
C ILE A 255 -5.93 25.49 -4.95
N SER A 256 -6.16 25.94 -3.70
CA SER A 256 -7.05 27.08 -3.42
C SER A 256 -6.43 28.41 -3.88
N THR A 257 -5.11 28.53 -3.82
CA THR A 257 -4.36 29.71 -4.29
C THR A 257 -4.35 29.88 -5.80
N LEU A 258 -4.60 28.81 -6.57
CA LEU A 258 -4.75 28.87 -8.04
C LEU A 258 -6.08 29.52 -8.48
N HIS A 259 -7.09 29.54 -7.61
CA HIS A 259 -8.37 30.21 -7.88
C HIS A 259 -8.35 31.73 -7.60
N HIS A 260 -7.26 32.27 -7.05
CA HIS A 260 -7.11 33.69 -6.70
C HIS A 260 -6.24 34.50 -7.69
N LEU A 261 -6.03 34.01 -8.92
CA LEU A 261 -5.51 34.88 -9.97
C LEU A 261 -6.61 35.85 -10.40
N PRO A 262 -6.37 37.17 -10.36
CA PRO A 262 -7.35 38.14 -10.82
C PRO A 262 -7.62 37.91 -12.30
N THR A 263 -8.90 37.75 -12.65
CA THR A 263 -9.38 37.85 -14.02
C THR A 263 -9.00 39.21 -14.57
N VAL A 264 -7.98 39.26 -15.42
CA VAL A 264 -7.76 40.41 -16.29
C VAL A 264 -8.91 40.37 -17.30
N SER A 265 -9.88 41.27 -17.13
CA SER A 265 -10.95 41.53 -18.08
C SER A 265 -10.37 42.18 -19.35
N PRO A 266 -11.01 41.98 -20.53
CA PRO A 266 -10.47 42.33 -21.84
C PRO A 266 -10.24 43.83 -22.06
#